data_AF-A0A0M2DLF3-F1
#
_entry.id   AF-A0A0M2DLF3-F1
#
_cell.length_a   1.000
_cell.length_b   1.000
_cell.length_c   1.000
_cell.angle_alpha   90.00
_cell.angle_beta   90.00
_cell.angle_gamma   90.00
#
_symmetry.space_group_name_H-M   'P 1'
#
loop_
_entity.id
_entity.type
_entity.pdbx_description
1 polymer ?
#
loop_
_entity_poly.entity_id
_entity_poly.type
_entity_poly.pdbx_seq_one_letter_code
_entity_poly.pdbx_strand_id
1 'polypeptide(L)'
;MPTILAQLIRRRIAGFALAPLAAIWLACVPAMAQVKVDSVQQTDKQAQKEVADKARQQLHQQREAERDEILSKRAVIEQQRVADEKLCYQKFAVEGCLADARRAAREKDAPLRARELEINDAERKEKATAKLKAIEEKKAENAAVPMKSQQREKNGKSQPQPTGPGAKPAVDEQAAQAQRQTEAQQRASKQADYVRRHEQNRVQVDQGRAEREAKARADHEAKLKAAAEHKARAMQQAKERGQTAAPLPAPAP
;
A
#
# COMPACT_ATOMS: atom_id res chain seq x y z
N MET A 1 -16.63 -1.93 -42.26
CA MET A 1 -15.35 -1.63 -42.91
C MET A 1 -14.24 -2.19 -42.02
N PRO A 2 -13.24 -2.90 -42.58
CA PRO A 2 -12.91 -4.26 -42.18
C PRO A 2 -11.66 -4.45 -41.32
N THR A 3 -11.59 -5.64 -40.72
CA THR A 3 -10.46 -6.39 -40.14
C THR A 3 -9.15 -6.36 -40.94
N ILE A 4 -7.99 -6.50 -40.28
CA ILE A 4 -6.77 -7.26 -40.67
C ILE A 4 -5.75 -7.14 -39.50
N LEU A 5 -5.49 -8.18 -38.70
CA LEU A 5 -4.62 -9.36 -38.89
C LEU A 5 -3.13 -9.13 -38.52
N ALA A 6 -2.69 -10.02 -37.64
CA ALA A 6 -1.36 -10.27 -37.12
C ALA A 6 -0.23 -10.29 -38.16
N GLN A 7 0.97 -9.87 -37.76
CA GLN A 7 2.24 -10.17 -38.43
C GLN A 7 3.18 -10.81 -37.38
N LEU A 8 3.42 -12.12 -37.45
CA LEU A 8 4.32 -12.88 -38.35
C LEU A 8 5.78 -12.86 -37.90
N ILE A 9 6.10 -13.92 -37.14
CA ILE A 9 7.44 -14.51 -37.02
C ILE A 9 7.85 -15.08 -38.38
N ARG A 10 9.03 -14.69 -38.89
CA ARG A 10 10.04 -15.57 -39.53
C ARG A 10 11.10 -14.74 -40.25
N ARG A 11 12.35 -14.94 -39.88
CA ARG A 11 13.45 -14.93 -40.84
C ARG A 11 14.24 -16.24 -40.71
N ARG A 12 14.12 -17.05 -41.77
CA ARG A 12 15.07 -18.06 -42.20
C ARG A 12 16.37 -17.38 -42.65
N ILE A 13 17.48 -18.11 -42.56
CA ILE A 13 18.56 -18.33 -43.55
C ILE A 13 19.55 -19.24 -42.79
N ALA A 14 20.26 -20.22 -43.34
CA ALA A 14 20.21 -21.10 -44.50
C ALA A 14 21.32 -22.13 -44.19
N GLY A 15 21.18 -23.34 -44.71
CA GLY A 15 22.11 -24.44 -44.43
C GLY A 15 23.48 -24.28 -45.09
N PHE A 16 24.48 -24.92 -44.49
CA PHE A 16 25.67 -25.42 -45.17
C PHE A 16 25.86 -26.87 -44.75
N ALA A 17 26.04 -27.72 -45.76
CA ALA A 17 26.12 -29.17 -45.67
C ALA A 17 27.57 -29.67 -45.58
N LEU A 18 27.72 -30.86 -44.98
CA LEU A 18 28.74 -31.92 -45.20
C LEU A 18 30.23 -31.63 -44.88
N ALA A 19 30.66 -32.17 -43.72
CA ALA A 19 31.84 -33.02 -43.35
C ALA A 19 33.16 -32.97 -44.18
N PRO A 20 34.38 -33.23 -43.61
CA PRO A 20 34.68 -34.30 -42.63
C PRO A 20 35.80 -34.04 -41.57
N LEU A 21 36.02 -35.08 -40.75
CA LEU A 21 37.04 -35.31 -39.71
C LEU A 21 38.45 -34.71 -39.98
N ALA A 22 39.00 -33.96 -39.00
CA ALA A 22 40.43 -33.97 -38.66
C ALA A 22 40.73 -33.26 -37.33
N ALA A 23 41.64 -33.87 -36.56
CA ALA A 23 42.60 -33.27 -35.63
C ALA A 23 42.12 -32.65 -34.31
N ILE A 24 42.29 -33.43 -33.23
CA ILE A 24 42.55 -32.98 -31.86
C ILE A 24 43.81 -32.10 -31.87
N TRP A 25 43.71 -30.82 -31.47
CA TRP A 25 44.81 -30.09 -30.82
C TRP A 25 44.25 -29.14 -29.75
N LEU A 26 44.70 -29.41 -28.53
CA LEU A 26 44.91 -28.51 -27.40
C LEU A 26 44.60 -27.02 -27.62
N ALA A 27 43.56 -26.51 -26.95
CA ALA A 27 43.51 -25.12 -26.50
C ALA A 27 42.70 -25.03 -25.20
N CYS A 28 43.42 -25.13 -24.08
CA CYS A 28 43.03 -24.54 -22.81
C CYS A 28 42.87 -23.03 -23.04
N VAL A 29 41.65 -22.58 -23.32
CA VAL A 29 41.33 -21.14 -23.38
C VAL A 29 41.18 -20.64 -21.94
N PRO A 30 41.85 -19.56 -21.55
CA PRO A 30 41.95 -19.18 -20.15
C PRO A 30 40.61 -18.67 -19.63
N ALA A 31 40.17 -19.23 -18.51
CA ALA A 31 39.04 -18.76 -17.68
C ALA A 31 39.21 -17.32 -17.15
N MET A 32 40.27 -16.61 -17.52
CA MET A 32 40.59 -15.24 -17.09
C MET A 32 39.86 -14.15 -17.88
N ALA A 33 39.23 -14.48 -19.02
CA ALA A 33 38.45 -13.51 -19.80
C ALA A 33 37.02 -13.30 -19.25
N GLN A 34 36.43 -14.28 -18.55
CA GLN A 34 35.07 -14.17 -18.01
C GLN A 34 34.99 -13.24 -16.79
N VAL A 35 36.00 -13.24 -15.92
CA VAL A 35 36.03 -12.42 -14.69
C VAL A 35 35.97 -10.91 -15.00
N LYS A 36 36.57 -10.47 -16.12
CA LYS A 36 36.57 -9.05 -16.51
C LYS A 36 35.20 -8.58 -17.00
N VAL A 37 34.48 -9.44 -17.75
CA VAL A 37 33.15 -9.13 -18.29
C VAL A 37 32.11 -9.07 -17.17
N ASP A 38 32.18 -10.00 -16.20
CA ASP A 38 31.28 -9.98 -15.04
C ASP A 38 31.47 -8.72 -14.19
N SER A 39 32.73 -8.29 -13.97
CA SER A 39 33.03 -7.08 -13.17
C SER A 39 32.51 -5.79 -13.81
N VAL A 40 32.67 -5.64 -15.14
CA VAL A 40 32.14 -4.48 -15.90
C VAL A 40 30.60 -4.49 -15.91
N GLN A 41 30.01 -5.68 -16.07
CA GLN A 41 28.55 -5.85 -16.06
C GLN A 41 27.93 -5.63 -14.67
N GLN A 42 28.70 -5.84 -13.59
CA GLN A 42 28.29 -5.52 -12.23
C GLN A 42 28.38 -4.01 -11.95
N THR A 43 29.41 -3.33 -12.43
CA THR A 43 29.54 -1.86 -12.31
C THR A 43 28.46 -1.11 -13.08
N ASP A 44 28.08 -1.59 -14.27
CA ASP A 44 26.99 -0.99 -15.05
C ASP A 44 25.63 -1.14 -14.34
N LYS A 45 25.37 -2.31 -13.74
CA LYS A 45 24.15 -2.54 -12.95
C LYS A 45 24.11 -1.70 -11.67
N GLN A 46 25.25 -1.47 -11.03
CA GLN A 46 25.34 -0.62 -9.84
C GLN A 46 25.11 0.85 -10.20
N ALA A 47 25.75 1.35 -11.26
CA ALA A 47 25.54 2.71 -11.76
C ALA A 47 24.06 2.96 -12.17
N GLN A 48 23.43 1.99 -12.84
CA GLN A 48 22.01 2.08 -13.21
C GLN A 48 21.07 2.11 -11.99
N LYS A 49 21.38 1.36 -10.92
CA LYS A 49 20.61 1.40 -9.67
C LYS A 49 20.74 2.76 -8.98
N GLU A 50 21.94 3.31 -8.89
CA GLU A 50 22.17 4.63 -8.28
C GLU A 50 21.44 5.75 -9.03
N VAL A 51 21.42 5.72 -10.37
CA VAL A 51 20.65 6.68 -11.18
C VAL A 51 19.15 6.53 -10.92
N ALA A 52 18.64 5.29 -10.84
CA ALA A 52 17.23 5.04 -10.56
C ALA A 52 16.82 5.50 -9.14
N ASP A 53 17.69 5.29 -8.14
CA ASP A 53 17.43 5.72 -6.77
C ASP A 53 17.51 7.23 -6.62
N LYS A 54 18.46 7.91 -7.29
CA LYS A 54 18.49 9.37 -7.37
C LYS A 54 17.24 9.94 -8.02
N ALA A 55 16.77 9.35 -9.12
CA ALA A 55 15.53 9.78 -9.77
C ALA A 55 14.30 9.63 -8.85
N ARG A 56 14.21 8.54 -8.07
CA ARG A 56 13.16 8.34 -7.07
C ARG A 56 13.22 9.37 -5.95
N GLN A 57 14.43 9.68 -5.45
CA GLN A 57 14.62 10.71 -4.43
C GLN A 57 14.21 12.08 -4.94
N GLN A 58 14.57 12.44 -6.17
CA GLN A 58 14.15 13.69 -6.80
C GLN A 58 12.63 13.78 -6.95
N LEU A 59 11.97 12.71 -7.42
CA LEU A 59 10.51 12.66 -7.52
C LEU A 59 9.84 12.80 -6.15
N HIS A 60 10.40 12.17 -5.11
CA HIS A 60 9.90 12.34 -3.75
C HIS A 60 10.04 13.79 -3.28
N GLN A 61 11.20 14.42 -3.46
CA GLN A 61 11.42 15.82 -3.10
C GLN A 61 10.48 16.78 -3.84
N GLN A 62 10.22 16.53 -5.13
CA GLN A 62 9.25 17.31 -5.91
C GLN A 62 7.83 17.19 -5.34
N ARG A 63 7.42 15.98 -4.95
CA ARG A 63 6.11 15.77 -4.33
C ARG A 63 6.01 16.42 -2.95
N GLU A 64 7.06 16.37 -2.14
CA GLU A 64 7.08 17.06 -0.84
C GLU A 64 7.00 18.59 -1.01
N ALA A 65 7.77 19.16 -1.93
CA ALA A 65 7.69 20.58 -2.25
C ALA A 65 6.27 20.97 -2.72
N GLU A 66 5.63 20.13 -3.53
CA GLU A 66 4.24 20.35 -3.96
C GLU A 66 3.24 20.24 -2.79
N ARG A 67 3.45 19.34 -1.84
CA ARG A 67 2.64 19.25 -0.60
C ARG A 67 2.79 20.52 0.23
N ASP A 68 4.01 21.02 0.39
CA ASP A 68 4.28 22.27 1.11
C ASP A 68 3.61 23.47 0.43
N GLU A 69 3.64 23.54 -0.90
CA GLU A 69 2.88 24.53 -1.66
C GLU A 69 1.37 24.42 -1.42
N ILE A 70 0.80 23.21 -1.42
CA ILE A 70 -0.62 22.99 -1.12
C ILE A 70 -0.96 23.48 0.29
N LEU A 71 -0.11 23.19 1.28
CA LEU A 71 -0.28 23.64 2.66
C LEU A 71 -0.25 25.17 2.77
N SER A 72 0.71 25.82 2.12
CA SER A 72 0.76 27.30 2.11
C SER A 72 -0.48 27.93 1.46
N LYS A 73 -0.96 27.38 0.34
CA LYS A 73 -2.19 27.84 -0.33
C LYS A 73 -3.42 27.65 0.57
N ARG A 74 -3.52 26.52 1.29
CA ARG A 74 -4.58 26.29 2.27
C ARG A 74 -4.55 27.29 3.41
N ALA A 75 -3.36 27.64 3.92
CA ALA A 75 -3.23 28.65 4.97
C ALA A 75 -3.76 30.02 4.50
N VAL A 76 -3.50 30.41 3.24
CA VAL A 76 -4.04 31.65 2.66
C VAL A 76 -5.57 31.59 2.54
N ILE A 77 -6.12 30.48 2.05
CA ILE A 77 -7.59 30.29 1.96
C ILE A 77 -8.23 30.41 3.34
N GLU A 78 -7.62 29.81 4.35
CA GLU A 78 -8.12 29.84 5.73
C GLU A 78 -8.05 31.25 6.33
N GLN A 79 -6.95 31.97 6.13
CA GLN A 79 -6.82 33.37 6.54
C GLN A 79 -7.91 34.25 5.90
N GLN A 80 -8.16 34.07 4.60
CA GLN A 80 -9.23 34.77 3.89
C GLN A 80 -10.60 34.43 4.46
N ARG A 81 -10.89 33.14 4.68
CA ARG A 81 -12.15 32.67 5.28
C ARG A 81 -12.39 33.33 6.64
N VAL A 82 -11.38 33.33 7.52
CA VAL A 82 -11.48 33.95 8.85
C VAL A 82 -11.70 35.46 8.76
N ALA A 83 -11.05 36.14 7.83
CA ALA A 83 -11.28 37.57 7.59
C ALA A 83 -12.71 37.84 7.10
N ASP A 84 -13.21 37.04 6.15
CA ASP A 84 -14.57 37.16 5.61
C ASP A 84 -15.63 36.87 6.69
N GLU A 85 -15.41 35.85 7.53
CA GLU A 85 -16.31 35.54 8.64
C GLU A 85 -16.38 36.69 9.67
N LYS A 86 -15.26 37.37 9.95
CA LYS A 86 -15.25 38.56 10.81
C LYS A 86 -16.12 39.69 10.24
N LEU A 87 -16.08 39.89 8.92
CA LEU A 87 -16.93 40.89 8.26
C LEU A 87 -18.41 40.48 8.28
N CYS A 88 -18.72 39.18 8.24
CA CYS A 88 -20.10 38.69 8.30
C CYS A 88 -20.82 39.05 9.61
N TYR A 89 -20.12 39.09 10.74
CA TYR A 89 -20.71 39.47 12.03
C TYR A 89 -21.14 40.94 12.10
N GLN A 90 -20.72 41.78 11.16
CA GLN A 90 -21.15 43.18 11.06
C GLN A 90 -22.41 43.35 10.20
N LYS A 91 -22.90 42.27 9.58
CA LYS A 91 -24.07 42.29 8.68
C LYS A 91 -25.32 41.82 9.40
N PHE A 92 -26.48 42.22 8.91
CA PHE A 92 -27.77 41.75 9.44
C PHE A 92 -28.03 40.26 9.13
N ALA A 93 -27.65 39.79 7.94
CA ALA A 93 -27.81 38.40 7.52
C ALA A 93 -26.55 37.55 7.80
N VAL A 94 -26.18 37.42 9.09
CA VAL A 94 -24.94 36.76 9.52
C VAL A 94 -24.86 35.32 9.01
N GLU A 95 -25.90 34.51 9.23
CA GLU A 95 -25.87 33.07 8.89
C GLU A 95 -25.71 32.80 7.39
N GLY A 96 -26.40 33.58 6.54
CA GLY A 96 -26.24 33.50 5.09
C GLY A 96 -24.83 33.88 4.65
N CYS A 97 -24.31 34.99 5.20
CA CYS A 97 -22.95 35.44 4.93
C CYS A 97 -21.89 34.40 5.36
N LEU A 98 -22.04 33.80 6.55
CA LEU A 98 -21.13 32.75 7.03
C LEU A 98 -21.18 31.51 6.13
N ALA A 99 -22.38 31.11 5.68
CA ALA A 99 -22.53 29.98 4.77
C ALA A 99 -21.81 30.24 3.44
N ASP A 100 -21.92 31.46 2.90
CA ASP A 100 -21.25 31.88 1.66
C ASP A 100 -19.73 31.92 1.81
N ALA A 101 -19.21 32.51 2.89
CA ALA A 101 -17.77 32.56 3.18
C ALA A 101 -17.17 31.15 3.26
N ARG A 102 -17.86 30.22 3.94
CA ARG A 102 -17.43 28.81 4.03
C ARG A 102 -17.55 28.09 2.69
N ARG A 103 -18.56 28.39 1.87
CA ARG A 103 -18.71 27.82 0.53
C ARG A 103 -17.56 28.26 -0.37
N ALA A 104 -17.26 29.56 -0.40
CA ALA A 104 -16.15 30.11 -1.18
C ALA A 104 -14.80 29.50 -0.76
N ALA A 105 -14.56 29.31 0.55
CA ALA A 105 -13.36 28.64 1.03
C ALA A 105 -13.27 27.16 0.55
N ARG A 106 -14.38 26.42 0.59
CA ARG A 106 -14.44 25.03 0.08
C ARG A 106 -14.20 24.95 -1.42
N GLU A 107 -14.75 25.88 -2.20
CA GLU A 107 -14.57 25.93 -3.65
C GLU A 107 -13.09 26.20 -4.02
N LYS A 108 -12.42 27.08 -3.27
CA LYS A 108 -10.98 27.34 -3.42
C LYS A 108 -10.10 26.16 -2.99
N ASP A 109 -10.47 25.43 -1.94
CA ASP A 109 -9.72 24.25 -1.46
C ASP A 109 -9.96 22.99 -2.33
N ALA A 110 -11.12 22.87 -2.99
CA ALA A 110 -11.47 21.71 -3.82
C ALA A 110 -10.39 21.31 -4.84
N PRO A 111 -9.82 22.22 -5.67
CA PRO A 111 -8.75 21.85 -6.60
C PRO A 111 -7.45 21.42 -5.88
N LEU A 112 -7.15 21.99 -4.71
CA LEU A 112 -5.97 21.59 -3.90
C LEU A 112 -6.15 20.17 -3.35
N ARG A 113 -7.34 19.84 -2.86
CA ARG A 113 -7.68 18.47 -2.44
C ARG A 113 -7.61 17.49 -3.60
N ALA A 114 -8.12 17.85 -4.78
CA ALA A 114 -8.02 16.99 -5.97
C ALA A 114 -6.54 16.70 -6.31
N ARG A 115 -5.69 17.73 -6.27
CA ARG A 115 -4.26 17.58 -6.54
C ARG A 115 -3.55 16.70 -5.51
N GLU A 116 -3.84 16.87 -4.23
CA GLU A 116 -3.30 16.04 -3.17
C GLU A 116 -3.70 14.56 -3.32
N LEU A 117 -4.92 14.28 -3.78
CA LEU A 117 -5.38 12.93 -4.07
C LEU A 117 -4.60 12.30 -5.23
N GLU A 118 -4.31 13.06 -6.30
CA GLU A 118 -3.48 12.57 -7.42
C GLU A 118 -2.08 12.16 -6.95
N ILE A 119 -1.44 12.99 -6.11
CA ILE A 119 -0.13 12.71 -5.51
C ILE A 119 -0.20 11.41 -4.70
N ASN A 120 -1.20 11.29 -3.82
CA ASN A 120 -1.39 10.11 -2.98
C ASN A 120 -1.65 8.84 -3.79
N ASP A 121 -2.42 8.92 -4.87
CA ASP A 121 -2.72 7.79 -5.74
C ASP A 121 -1.51 7.34 -6.55
N ALA A 122 -0.69 8.28 -7.03
CA ALA A 122 0.59 7.98 -7.66
C ALA A 122 1.50 7.21 -6.70
N GLU A 123 1.63 7.66 -5.45
CA GLU A 123 2.44 6.98 -4.44
C GLU A 123 1.90 5.60 -4.07
N ARG A 124 0.57 5.43 -3.99
CA ARG A 124 -0.04 4.11 -3.77
C ARG A 124 0.33 3.14 -4.89
N LYS A 125 0.26 3.58 -6.15
CA LYS A 125 0.63 2.77 -7.32
C LYS A 125 2.13 2.42 -7.31
N GLU A 126 2.99 3.39 -7.01
CA GLU A 126 4.43 3.16 -6.86
C GLU A 126 4.73 2.12 -5.77
N LYS A 127 4.14 2.27 -4.58
CA LYS A 127 4.31 1.31 -3.46
C LYS A 127 3.77 -0.08 -3.80
N ALA A 128 2.63 -0.16 -4.49
CA ALA A 128 2.05 -1.43 -4.91
C ALA A 128 2.96 -2.16 -5.90
N THR A 129 3.47 -1.46 -6.92
CA THR A 129 4.40 -2.04 -7.91
C THR A 129 5.72 -2.46 -7.27
N ALA A 130 6.27 -1.66 -6.36
CA ALA A 130 7.47 -2.03 -5.61
C ALA A 130 7.28 -3.30 -4.76
N LYS A 131 6.12 -3.42 -4.08
CA LYS A 131 5.79 -4.64 -3.32
C LYS A 131 5.63 -5.86 -4.22
N LEU A 132 4.99 -5.73 -5.38
CA LEU A 132 4.86 -6.82 -6.34
C LEU A 132 6.22 -7.31 -6.82
N LYS A 133 7.12 -6.40 -7.21
CA LYS A 133 8.50 -6.74 -7.58
C LYS A 133 9.24 -7.47 -6.45
N ALA A 134 9.15 -6.97 -5.22
CA ALA A 134 9.77 -7.63 -4.06
C ALA A 134 9.19 -9.03 -3.79
N ILE A 135 7.90 -9.26 -4.06
CA ILE A 135 7.29 -10.58 -3.95
C ILE A 135 7.80 -11.51 -5.06
N GLU A 136 7.91 -11.02 -6.30
CA GLU A 136 8.45 -11.78 -7.44
C GLU A 136 9.92 -12.14 -7.23
N GLU A 137 10.74 -11.21 -6.75
CA GLU A 137 12.13 -11.45 -6.36
C GLU A 137 12.23 -12.53 -5.28
N LYS A 138 11.45 -12.42 -4.20
CA LYS A 138 11.40 -13.46 -3.15
C LYS A 138 10.91 -14.81 -3.70
N LYS A 139 9.96 -14.82 -4.63
CA LYS A 139 9.51 -16.07 -5.27
C LYS A 139 10.61 -16.68 -6.12
N ALA A 140 11.34 -15.88 -6.88
CA ALA A 140 12.48 -16.33 -7.68
C ALA A 140 13.62 -16.85 -6.81
N GLU A 141 13.94 -16.17 -5.71
CA GLU A 141 14.90 -16.64 -4.70
C GLU A 141 14.48 -17.99 -4.12
N ASN A 142 13.22 -18.13 -3.70
CA ASN A 142 12.70 -19.39 -3.17
C ASN A 142 12.63 -20.51 -4.21
N ALA A 143 12.44 -20.20 -5.50
CA ALA A 143 12.46 -21.17 -6.59
C ALA A 143 13.90 -21.58 -6.99
N ALA A 144 14.87 -20.69 -6.85
CA ALA A 144 16.29 -20.94 -7.11
C ALA A 144 16.94 -21.78 -6.00
N VAL A 145 16.37 -21.79 -4.79
CA VAL A 145 16.75 -22.75 -3.74
C VAL A 145 16.03 -24.08 -4.04
N PRO A 146 16.75 -25.15 -4.46
CA PRO A 146 16.10 -26.43 -4.68
C PRO A 146 15.43 -26.88 -3.36
N MET A 147 14.12 -27.15 -3.43
CA MET A 147 13.37 -27.82 -2.39
C MET A 147 14.08 -29.14 -2.02
N LYS A 148 14.85 -29.12 -0.93
CA LYS A 148 15.59 -30.29 -0.37
C LYS A 148 14.68 -31.50 -0.07
N SER A 149 13.36 -31.33 -0.10
CA SER A 149 12.39 -32.41 0.10
C SER A 149 12.29 -33.36 -1.09
N GLN A 150 12.41 -32.89 -2.35
CA GLN A 150 12.23 -33.76 -3.52
C GLN A 150 13.44 -34.66 -3.83
N GLN A 151 14.62 -34.32 -3.29
CA GLN A 151 15.83 -35.14 -3.44
C GLN A 151 15.89 -36.26 -2.39
N ARG A 152 15.04 -36.23 -1.36
CA ARG A 152 15.00 -37.25 -0.30
C ARG A 152 14.17 -38.48 -0.68
N GLU A 153 13.20 -38.36 -1.57
CA GLU A 153 12.32 -39.48 -1.94
C GLU A 153 12.86 -40.33 -3.10
N LYS A 154 13.79 -39.80 -3.92
CA LYS A 154 14.42 -40.58 -5.00
C LYS A 154 15.59 -41.47 -4.55
N ASN A 155 16.12 -41.28 -3.33
CA ASN A 155 17.11 -42.18 -2.71
C ASN A 155 16.47 -43.02 -1.60
N GLY A 156 15.31 -43.64 -1.89
CA GLY A 156 14.80 -44.74 -1.08
C GLY A 156 15.57 -46.01 -1.41
N LYS A 157 16.35 -46.52 -0.44
CA LYS A 157 17.15 -47.77 -0.44
C LYS A 157 18.56 -47.69 -1.02
N SER A 158 19.46 -47.04 -0.28
CA SER A 158 20.81 -47.54 0.04
C SER A 158 21.53 -46.47 0.85
N GLN A 159 21.95 -46.80 2.08
CA GLN A 159 22.97 -46.03 2.78
C GLN A 159 24.32 -46.33 2.10
N PRO A 160 25.01 -45.36 1.47
CA PRO A 160 26.38 -45.56 1.04
C PRO A 160 27.29 -45.17 2.22
N GLN A 161 28.04 -46.13 2.73
CA GLN A 161 29.16 -45.87 3.64
C GLN A 161 30.32 -45.30 2.82
N PRO A 162 30.76 -44.04 3.04
CA PRO A 162 31.78 -43.43 2.20
C PRO A 162 33.16 -43.95 2.60
N THR A 163 33.68 -44.93 1.85
CA THR A 163 35.07 -45.41 1.95
C THR A 163 35.90 -44.75 0.85
N GLY A 164 36.29 -43.50 1.04
CA GLY A 164 37.14 -42.79 0.08
C GLY A 164 37.87 -41.58 0.68
N PRO A 165 39.11 -41.28 0.25
CA PRO A 165 39.90 -40.15 0.73
C PRO A 165 39.23 -38.84 0.27
N GLY A 166 38.44 -38.24 1.16
CA GLY A 166 37.53 -37.13 0.87
C GLY A 166 36.19 -37.19 1.63
N ALA A 167 35.96 -38.25 2.42
CA ALA A 167 34.82 -38.33 3.32
C ALA A 167 34.80 -37.13 4.29
N LYS A 168 33.72 -36.35 4.26
CA LYS A 168 33.45 -35.29 5.24
C LYS A 168 33.49 -35.92 6.65
N PRO A 169 34.01 -35.21 7.67
CA PRO A 169 33.99 -35.73 9.04
C PRO A 169 32.57 -36.12 9.41
N ALA A 170 32.42 -37.25 10.11
CA ALA A 170 31.13 -37.73 10.59
C ALA A 170 30.47 -36.61 11.39
N VAL A 171 29.43 -35.99 10.82
CA VAL A 171 28.61 -35.03 11.55
C VAL A 171 27.93 -35.83 12.64
N ASP A 172 28.09 -35.44 13.90
CA ASP A 172 27.37 -36.05 15.01
C ASP A 172 25.86 -35.93 14.75
N GLU A 173 25.29 -37.04 14.31
CA GLU A 173 23.91 -37.10 13.84
C GLU A 173 22.93 -36.91 14.98
N GLN A 174 23.34 -37.23 16.22
CA GLN A 174 22.54 -36.98 17.42
C GLN A 174 22.53 -35.48 17.75
N ALA A 175 23.68 -34.81 17.69
CA ALA A 175 23.75 -33.35 17.88
C ALA A 175 22.92 -32.59 16.84
N ALA A 176 22.97 -33.01 15.57
CA ALA A 176 22.19 -32.39 14.50
C ALA A 176 20.67 -32.65 14.64
N GLN A 177 20.26 -33.80 15.17
CA GLN A 177 18.86 -34.10 15.48
C GLN A 177 18.36 -33.26 16.66
N ALA A 178 19.14 -33.14 17.73
CA ALA A 178 18.82 -32.31 18.88
C ALA A 178 18.63 -30.83 18.47
N GLN A 179 19.52 -30.28 17.65
CA GLN A 179 19.38 -28.92 17.13
C GLN A 179 18.08 -28.73 16.34
N ARG A 180 17.75 -29.63 15.42
CA ARG A 180 16.48 -29.55 14.66
C ARG A 180 15.24 -29.62 15.55
N GLN A 181 15.28 -30.43 16.61
CA GLN A 181 14.18 -30.51 17.58
C GLN A 181 14.03 -29.20 18.35
N THR A 182 15.14 -28.61 18.82
CA THR A 182 15.09 -27.30 19.51
C THR A 182 14.59 -26.19 18.60
N GLU A 183 15.02 -26.13 17.34
CA GLU A 183 14.53 -25.15 16.36
C GLU A 183 13.04 -25.36 16.01
N ALA A 184 12.59 -26.61 15.94
CA ALA A 184 11.18 -26.93 15.72
C ALA A 184 10.31 -26.47 16.91
N GLN A 185 10.77 -26.73 18.13
CA GLN A 185 10.11 -26.27 19.36
C GLN A 185 10.08 -24.73 19.43
N GLN A 186 11.18 -24.05 19.11
CA GLN A 186 11.24 -22.59 19.07
C GLN A 186 10.32 -21.99 17.99
N ARG A 187 10.18 -22.64 16.84
CA ARG A 187 9.23 -22.20 15.80
C ARG A 187 7.79 -22.40 16.25
N ALA A 188 7.49 -23.55 16.85
CA ALA A 188 6.16 -23.84 17.39
C ALA A 188 5.77 -22.83 18.48
N SER A 189 6.68 -22.48 19.41
CA SER A 189 6.40 -21.49 20.46
C SER A 189 6.18 -20.09 19.87
N LYS A 190 7.03 -19.63 18.95
CA LYS A 190 6.86 -18.34 18.27
C LYS A 190 5.53 -18.25 17.52
N GLN A 191 5.11 -19.35 16.89
CA GLN A 191 3.84 -19.41 16.17
C GLN A 191 2.65 -19.39 17.13
N ALA A 192 2.72 -20.12 18.25
CA ALA A 192 1.70 -20.06 19.29
C ALA A 192 1.58 -18.65 19.89
N ASP A 193 2.71 -17.97 20.14
CA ASP A 193 2.72 -16.59 20.66
C ASP A 193 2.18 -15.57 19.64
N TYR A 194 2.42 -15.79 18.34
CA TYR A 194 1.85 -14.96 17.28
C TYR A 194 0.34 -15.11 17.24
N VAL A 195 -0.19 -16.35 17.25
CA VAL A 195 -1.63 -16.63 17.24
C VAL A 195 -2.29 -16.04 18.47
N ARG A 196 -1.73 -16.26 19.66
CA ARG A 196 -2.25 -15.70 20.92
C ARG A 196 -2.34 -14.16 20.86
N ARG A 197 -1.27 -13.48 20.43
CA ARG A 197 -1.26 -12.01 20.32
C ARG A 197 -2.24 -11.51 19.27
N HIS A 198 -2.37 -12.21 18.15
CA HIS A 198 -3.32 -11.86 17.11
C HIS A 198 -4.77 -12.00 17.58
N GLU A 199 -5.10 -13.10 18.27
CA GLU A 199 -6.42 -13.29 18.88
C GLU A 199 -6.74 -12.23 19.92
N GLN A 200 -5.79 -11.91 20.80
CA GLN A 200 -5.94 -10.82 21.78
C GLN A 200 -6.20 -9.47 21.11
N ASN A 201 -5.48 -9.15 20.03
CA ASN A 201 -5.69 -7.91 19.28
C ASN A 201 -7.08 -7.88 18.64
N ARG A 202 -7.52 -9.00 18.04
CA ARG A 202 -8.88 -9.10 17.48
C ARG A 202 -9.96 -8.86 18.52
N VAL A 203 -9.84 -9.49 19.69
CA VAL A 203 -10.79 -9.29 20.80
C VAL A 203 -10.82 -7.82 21.23
N GLN A 204 -9.67 -7.15 21.37
CA GLN A 204 -9.63 -5.72 21.70
C GLN A 204 -10.30 -4.84 20.64
N VAL A 205 -10.05 -5.12 19.36
CA VAL A 205 -10.67 -4.37 18.25
C VAL A 205 -12.18 -4.58 18.23
N ASP A 206 -12.65 -5.82 18.43
CA ASP A 206 -14.07 -6.16 18.47
C ASP A 206 -14.76 -5.53 19.69
N GLN A 207 -14.12 -5.52 20.86
CA GLN A 207 -14.60 -4.82 22.06
C GLN A 207 -14.72 -3.32 21.80
N GLY A 208 -13.67 -2.67 21.30
CA GLY A 208 -13.70 -1.24 21.00
C GLY A 208 -14.73 -0.90 19.92
N ARG A 209 -15.01 -1.81 18.98
CA ARG A 209 -16.10 -1.66 18.00
C ARG A 209 -17.46 -1.75 18.68
N ALA A 210 -17.68 -2.75 19.54
CA ALA A 210 -18.94 -2.92 20.27
C ALA A 210 -19.24 -1.71 21.17
N GLU A 211 -18.24 -1.17 21.86
CA GLU A 211 -18.37 0.04 22.68
C GLU A 211 -18.79 1.26 21.85
N ARG A 212 -18.15 1.48 20.69
CA ARG A 212 -18.53 2.58 19.78
C ARG A 212 -19.96 2.42 19.27
N GLU A 213 -20.36 1.20 18.92
CA GLU A 213 -21.72 0.92 18.48
C GLU A 213 -22.75 1.11 19.60
N ALA A 214 -22.45 0.70 20.84
CA ALA A 214 -23.31 0.91 21.99
C ALA A 214 -23.49 2.40 22.28
N LYS A 215 -22.40 3.17 22.26
CA LYS A 215 -22.44 4.63 22.41
C LYS A 215 -23.26 5.30 21.31
N ALA A 216 -23.05 4.91 20.04
CA ALA A 216 -23.81 5.47 18.93
C ALA A 216 -25.33 5.21 19.05
N ARG A 217 -25.73 4.03 19.54
CA ARG A 217 -27.15 3.71 19.81
C ARG A 217 -27.71 4.58 20.93
N ALA A 218 -26.97 4.73 22.03
CA ALA A 218 -27.39 5.58 23.16
C ALA A 218 -27.54 7.06 22.73
N ASP A 219 -26.57 7.58 21.96
CA ASP A 219 -26.62 8.96 21.45
C ASP A 219 -27.80 9.16 20.48
N HIS A 220 -28.11 8.17 19.65
CA HIS A 220 -29.26 8.21 18.75
C HIS A 220 -30.57 8.22 19.53
N GLU A 221 -30.72 7.34 20.52
CA GLU A 221 -31.91 7.31 21.38
C GLU A 221 -32.10 8.64 22.15
N ALA A 222 -31.02 9.21 22.68
CA ALA A 222 -31.04 10.51 23.34
C ALA A 222 -31.50 11.63 22.40
N LYS A 223 -31.01 11.63 21.14
CA LYS A 223 -31.45 12.59 20.11
C LYS A 223 -32.94 12.46 19.80
N LEU A 224 -33.46 11.24 19.69
CA LEU A 224 -34.89 11.01 19.45
C LEU A 224 -35.75 11.52 20.61
N LYS A 225 -35.34 11.26 21.86
CA LYS A 225 -36.03 11.76 23.06
C LYS A 225 -36.01 13.29 23.11
N ALA A 226 -34.84 13.90 22.91
CA ALA A 226 -34.70 15.37 22.89
C ALA A 226 -35.54 16.02 21.77
N ALA A 227 -35.60 15.41 20.59
CA ALA A 227 -36.44 15.90 19.49
C ALA A 227 -37.95 15.79 19.81
N ALA A 228 -38.38 14.68 20.42
CA ALA A 228 -39.76 14.49 20.86
C ALA A 228 -40.17 15.51 21.93
N GLU A 229 -39.32 15.74 22.93
CA GLU A 229 -39.53 16.76 23.95
C GLU A 229 -39.58 18.17 23.36
N HIS A 230 -38.66 18.49 22.44
CA HIS A 230 -38.67 19.79 21.78
C HIS A 230 -39.97 20.02 21.01
N LYS A 231 -40.46 18.99 20.29
CA LYS A 231 -41.75 19.04 19.60
C LYS A 231 -42.92 19.22 20.58
N ALA A 232 -42.90 18.51 21.71
CA ALA A 232 -43.93 18.64 22.74
C ALA A 232 -43.95 20.05 23.37
N ARG A 233 -42.77 20.58 23.73
CA ARG A 233 -42.62 21.95 24.25
C ARG A 233 -43.08 22.99 23.24
N ALA A 234 -42.70 22.84 21.97
CA ALA A 234 -43.15 23.75 20.90
C ALA A 234 -44.68 23.73 20.72
N MET A 235 -45.31 22.54 20.79
CA MET A 235 -46.77 22.39 20.73
C MET A 235 -47.47 23.02 21.94
N GLN A 236 -46.91 22.88 23.15
CA GLN A 236 -47.45 23.53 24.35
C GLN A 236 -47.36 25.05 24.25
N GLN A 237 -46.19 25.57 23.88
CA GLN A 237 -45.99 27.01 23.67
C GLN A 237 -46.91 27.58 22.59
N ALA A 238 -47.17 26.84 21.51
CA ALA A 238 -48.12 27.25 20.47
C ALA A 238 -49.56 27.32 21.00
N LYS A 239 -49.97 26.41 21.88
CA LYS A 239 -51.29 26.45 22.54
C LYS A 239 -51.40 27.61 23.52
N GLU A 240 -50.36 27.84 24.32
CA GLU A 240 -50.30 28.93 25.31
C GLU A 240 -50.28 30.31 24.65
N ARG A 241 -49.57 30.46 23.53
CA ARG A 241 -49.51 31.73 22.79
C ARG A 241 -50.83 32.09 22.09
N GLY A 242 -51.75 31.13 21.87
CA GLY A 242 -53.02 31.39 21.17
C GLY A 242 -52.86 31.87 19.73
N GLN A 243 -53.97 32.23 19.06
CA GLN A 243 -53.95 32.84 17.72
C GLN A 243 -53.64 34.34 17.82
N THR A 244 -52.38 34.73 18.00
CA THR A 244 -51.96 36.14 18.11
C THR A 244 -51.68 36.79 16.75
N ALA A 245 -52.62 36.70 15.82
CA ALA A 245 -52.60 37.51 14.62
C ALA A 245 -54.03 37.93 14.26
N ALA A 246 -54.33 39.23 14.40
CA ALA A 246 -55.50 39.80 13.76
C ALA A 246 -55.38 39.60 12.24
N PRO A 247 -56.45 39.20 11.53
CA PRO A 247 -56.40 39.05 10.08
C PRO A 247 -55.95 40.37 9.45
N LEU A 248 -55.05 40.28 8.46
CA LEU A 248 -54.56 41.44 7.72
C LEU A 248 -55.78 42.23 7.18
N PRO A 249 -55.78 43.57 7.27
CA PRO A 249 -56.88 44.38 6.78
C PRO A 249 -57.08 44.15 5.28
N ALA A 250 -58.34 44.06 4.84
CA ALA A 250 -58.67 43.90 3.43
C ALA A 250 -58.12 45.09 2.62
N PRO A 251 -57.57 44.85 1.41
CA PRO A 251 -57.06 45.93 0.56
C PRO A 251 -58.18 46.93 0.23
N ALA A 252 -57.87 48.22 0.32
CA ALA A 252 -58.78 49.30 -0.05
C ALA A 252 -59.07 49.28 -1.57
N PRO A 253 -60.28 49.70 -2.01
CA PRO A 253 -60.68 49.70 -3.42
C PRO A 253 -59.84 50.63 -4.28
#